data_AF-A0A6N1APE4-F1
#
_entry.id   AF-A0A6N1APE4-F1
#
_cell.length_a   1.000
_cell.length_b   1.000
_cell.length_c   1.000
_cell.angle_alpha   90.00
_cell.angle_beta   90.00
_cell.angle_gamma   90.00
#
_symmetry.space_group_name_H-M   'P 1'
#
loop_
_entity.id
_entity.type
_entity.pdbx_description
1 polymer ?
#
loop_
_entity_poly.entity_id
_entity_poly.type
_entity_poly.pdbx_seq_one_letter_code
_entity_poly.pdbx_strand_id
1 'polypeptide(L)'
;MTDATNALYALLDAYLRCPVEPARAELEQALRNYQTDWIRARAGANSPPLAAKAEEAPAPVKKVIVPKPRFPIASADLEVLKRLADGWPGTTAEVARWAWFENRELVALDPNPAGEGPEVLRLTPLGWAAIGRMPPD
;
A
#
# COMPACT_ATOMS: atom_id res chain seq x y z
N MET A 1 9.20 0.58 28.37
CA MET A 1 8.11 -0.08 27.62
C MET A 1 6.80 -0.11 28.40
N THR A 2 6.80 -0.33 29.72
CA THR A 2 5.59 -0.37 30.56
C THR A 2 4.70 0.87 30.45
N ASP A 3 5.30 2.06 30.33
CA ASP A 3 4.58 3.34 30.22
C ASP A 3 3.76 3.44 28.91
N ALA A 4 4.38 3.06 27.78
CA ALA A 4 3.69 3.02 26.48
C ALA A 4 2.55 2.00 26.44
N THR A 5 2.72 0.86 27.12
CA THR A 5 1.67 -0.16 27.25
C THR A 5 0.49 0.35 28.08
N ASN A 6 0.76 1.08 29.18
CA ASN A 6 -0.30 1.68 30.01
C ASN A 6 -1.09 2.77 29.28
N ALA A 7 -0.40 3.60 28.48
CA ALA A 7 -1.07 4.60 27.63
C ALA A 7 -1.99 3.94 26.58
N LEU A 8 -1.57 2.81 26.00
CA LEU A 8 -2.39 2.06 25.05
C LEU A 8 -3.65 1.47 25.69
N TYR A 9 -3.55 0.96 26.92
CA TYR A 9 -4.71 0.47 27.66
C TYR A 9 -5.70 1.59 27.97
N ALA A 10 -5.23 2.80 28.31
CA ALA A 10 -6.10 3.94 28.52
C ALA A 10 -6.86 4.35 27.25
N LEU A 11 -6.21 4.32 26.07
CA LEU A 11 -6.85 4.58 24.79
C LEU A 11 -7.89 3.51 24.42
N LEU A 12 -7.58 2.24 24.68
CA LEU A 12 -8.52 1.14 24.46
C LEU A 12 -9.77 1.29 25.35
N ASP A 13 -9.58 1.58 26.64
CA ASP A 13 -10.66 1.81 27.59
C ASP A 13 -11.52 3.04 27.21
N ALA A 14 -10.90 4.12 26.73
CA ALA A 14 -11.60 5.28 26.20
C ALA A 14 -12.46 4.93 24.96
N TYR A 15 -11.90 4.18 24.01
CA TYR A 15 -12.62 3.73 22.81
C TYR A 15 -13.79 2.80 23.16
N LEU A 16 -13.61 1.88 24.11
CA LEU A 16 -14.68 0.96 24.54
C LEU A 16 -15.84 1.68 25.25
N ARG A 17 -15.59 2.82 25.91
CA ARG A 17 -16.64 3.64 26.52
C ARG A 17 -17.35 4.56 25.52
N CYS A 18 -16.64 5.05 24.50
CA CYS A 18 -17.18 5.96 23.51
C CYS A 18 -16.50 5.73 22.15
N PRO A 19 -17.05 4.83 21.30
CA PRO A 19 -16.43 4.43 20.04
C PRO A 19 -16.70 5.46 18.94
N VAL A 20 -16.14 6.66 19.09
CA VAL A 20 -16.18 7.72 18.09
C VAL A 20 -14.95 7.66 17.19
N GLU A 21 -15.09 8.09 15.93
CA GLU A 21 -14.01 8.09 14.93
C GLU A 21 -12.68 8.74 15.40
N PRO A 22 -12.65 9.89 16.11
CA PRO A 22 -11.37 10.42 16.61
C PRO A 22 -10.69 9.49 17.63
N ALA A 23 -11.44 8.85 18.53
CA ALA A 23 -10.89 7.91 19.51
C ALA A 23 -10.34 6.65 18.83
N ARG A 24 -11.01 6.19 17.76
CA ARG A 24 -10.53 5.09 16.93
C ARG A 24 -9.22 5.44 16.23
N ALA A 25 -9.15 6.60 15.58
CA ALA A 25 -7.95 7.04 14.87
C ALA A 25 -6.73 7.17 15.79
N GLU A 26 -6.93 7.71 17.00
CA GLU A 26 -5.89 7.81 18.03
C GLU A 26 -5.41 6.43 18.52
N LEU A 27 -6.32 5.51 18.79
CA LEU A 27 -5.99 4.14 19.18
C LEU A 27 -5.22 3.40 18.08
N GLU A 28 -5.67 3.48 16.82
CA GLU A 28 -5.01 2.87 15.68
C GLU A 28 -3.60 3.44 15.47
N GLN A 29 -3.42 4.75 15.61
CA GLN A 29 -2.12 5.38 15.51
C GLN A 29 -1.18 4.94 16.65
N ALA A 30 -1.69 4.86 17.88
CA ALA A 30 -0.92 4.38 19.03
C ALA A 30 -0.49 2.91 18.86
N LEU A 31 -1.37 2.05 18.32
CA LEU A 31 -1.06 0.66 18.01
C LEU A 31 0.06 0.53 16.97
N ARG A 32 -0.01 1.29 15.87
CA ARG A 32 1.03 1.29 14.83
C ARG A 32 2.39 1.71 15.39
N ASN A 33 2.41 2.73 16.24
CA ASN A 33 3.64 3.19 16.89
C ASN A 33 4.20 2.10 17.82
N TYR A 34 3.36 1.51 18.67
CA TYR A 34 3.76 0.43 19.58
C TYR A 34 4.33 -0.78 18.84
N GLN A 35 3.67 -1.22 17.75
CA GLN A 35 4.15 -2.31 16.91
C GLN A 35 5.51 -1.99 16.27
N THR A 36 5.66 -0.78 15.73
CA THR A 36 6.91 -0.33 15.11
C THR A 36 8.06 -0.35 16.12
N ASP A 37 7.83 0.15 17.33
CA ASP A 37 8.84 0.18 18.39
C ASP A 37 9.15 -1.22 18.93
N TRP A 38 8.15 -2.10 19.03
CA TRP A 38 8.35 -3.49 19.40
C TRP A 38 9.19 -4.25 18.37
N ILE A 39 8.89 -4.09 17.08
CA ILE A 39 9.67 -4.68 15.98
C ILE A 39 11.09 -4.14 16.03
N ARG A 40 11.28 -2.82 16.22
CA ARG A 40 12.61 -2.20 16.29
C ARG A 40 13.43 -2.71 17.45
N ALA A 41 12.85 -2.77 18.65
CA ALA A 41 13.52 -3.30 19.83
C ALA A 41 14.02 -4.74 19.63
N ARG A 42 13.35 -5.51 18.77
CA ARG A 42 13.69 -6.91 18.50
C ARG A 42 14.54 -7.12 17.25
N ALA A 43 14.53 -6.20 16.30
CA ALA A 43 15.32 -6.24 15.07
C ALA A 43 16.81 -5.87 15.28
N GLY A 44 17.17 -5.25 16.42
CA GLY A 44 18.55 -4.90 16.75
C GLY A 44 19.20 -4.00 15.68
N ALA A 45 20.39 -4.38 15.20
CA ALA A 45 21.15 -3.62 14.20
C ALA A 45 20.52 -3.58 12.79
N ASN A 46 19.52 -4.41 12.51
CA ASN A 46 18.82 -4.44 11.22
C ASN A 46 17.64 -3.47 11.17
N SER A 47 17.44 -2.64 12.21
CA SER A 47 16.31 -1.74 12.25
C SER A 47 16.58 -0.46 11.46
N PRO A 48 15.64 -0.02 10.58
CA PRO A 48 15.78 1.25 9.87
C PRO A 48 15.90 2.42 10.86
N PRO A 49 16.81 3.38 10.61
CA PRO A 49 16.99 4.53 11.49
C PRO A 49 15.69 5.31 11.61
N LEU A 50 15.36 5.71 12.85
CA LEU A 50 14.18 6.51 13.17
C LEU A 50 14.30 7.84 12.42
N ALA A 51 13.38 8.12 11.50
CA ALA A 51 13.27 9.45 10.94
C ALA A 51 13.00 10.41 12.10
N ALA A 52 13.98 11.25 12.43
CA ALA A 52 13.78 12.33 13.38
C ALA A 52 12.59 13.15 12.92
N LYS A 53 11.69 13.49 13.84
CA LYS A 53 10.56 14.41 13.63
C LYS A 53 11.04 15.59 12.78
N ALA A 54 10.65 15.58 11.51
CA ALA A 54 10.71 16.74 10.66
C ALA A 54 9.29 17.28 10.64
N GLU A 55 9.15 18.51 11.14
CA GLU A 55 8.02 19.39 10.84
C GLU A 55 7.65 19.31 9.36
N GLU A 56 6.35 19.47 9.10
CA GLU A 56 5.74 19.64 7.79
C GLU A 56 6.64 20.37 6.78
N ALA A 57 7.24 19.57 5.92
CA ALA A 57 7.49 19.90 4.54
C ALA A 57 7.20 18.61 3.76
N PRO A 58 6.51 18.65 2.61
CA PRO A 58 6.27 17.45 1.82
C PRO A 58 7.63 16.90 1.41
N ALA A 59 8.08 15.85 2.11
CA ALA A 59 9.31 15.17 1.77
C ALA A 59 9.12 14.61 0.36
N PRO A 60 10.07 14.85 -0.56
CA PRO A 60 9.96 14.27 -1.88
C PRO A 60 9.91 12.76 -1.68
N VAL A 61 8.83 12.14 -2.15
CA VAL A 61 8.61 10.70 -2.10
C VAL A 61 9.92 10.07 -2.59
N LYS A 62 10.69 9.47 -1.68
CA LYS A 62 11.87 8.72 -2.07
C LYS A 62 11.35 7.62 -2.97
N LYS A 63 11.54 7.80 -4.27
CA LYS A 63 11.13 6.89 -5.34
C LYS A 63 11.48 5.47 -4.90
N VAL A 64 10.48 4.72 -4.48
CA VAL A 64 10.65 3.31 -4.11
C VAL A 64 11.00 2.62 -5.42
N ILE A 65 12.28 2.29 -5.59
CA ILE A 65 12.74 1.55 -6.76
C ILE A 65 12.28 0.11 -6.56
N VAL A 66 11.13 -0.22 -7.13
CA VAL A 66 10.65 -1.60 -7.19
C VAL A 66 11.45 -2.33 -8.26
N PRO A 67 12.17 -3.41 -7.93
CA PRO A 67 12.92 -4.18 -8.92
C PRO A 67 11.98 -4.80 -9.95
N LYS A 68 12.46 -4.90 -11.19
CA LYS A 68 11.70 -5.54 -12.27
C LYS A 68 11.31 -6.99 -11.90
N PRO A 69 10.14 -7.47 -12.35
CA PRO A 69 9.74 -8.84 -12.16
C PRO A 69 10.79 -9.82 -12.69
N ARG A 70 11.04 -10.90 -11.93
CA ARG A 70 12.02 -11.94 -12.30
C ARG A 70 11.43 -13.08 -13.13
N PHE A 71 10.19 -12.94 -13.59
CA PHE A 71 9.49 -13.93 -14.41
C PHE A 71 9.27 -13.41 -15.82
N PRO A 72 9.17 -14.29 -16.83
CA PRO A 72 8.88 -13.87 -18.20
C PRO A 72 7.44 -13.35 -18.31
N ILE A 73 7.28 -12.27 -19.06
CA ILE A 73 5.98 -11.67 -19.40
C ILE A 73 5.88 -11.68 -20.93
N ALA A 74 4.77 -12.19 -21.48
CA ALA A 74 4.59 -12.21 -22.92
C ALA A 74 4.44 -10.78 -23.47
N SER A 75 4.85 -10.53 -24.71
CA SER A 75 4.76 -9.20 -25.32
C SER A 75 3.34 -8.65 -25.33
N ALA A 76 2.34 -9.50 -25.62
CA ALA A 76 0.93 -9.11 -25.58
C ALA A 76 0.48 -8.65 -24.18
N ASP A 77 0.99 -9.32 -23.13
CA ASP A 77 0.69 -8.97 -21.74
C ASP A 77 1.35 -7.63 -21.35
N LEU A 78 2.56 -7.35 -21.85
CA LEU A 78 3.20 -6.04 -21.67
C LEU A 78 2.43 -4.91 -22.35
N GLU A 79 1.84 -5.15 -23.52
CA GLU A 79 1.01 -4.14 -24.19
C GLU A 79 -0.26 -3.81 -23.40
N VAL A 80 -0.88 -4.81 -22.75
CA VAL A 80 -2.00 -4.57 -21.83
C VAL A 80 -1.57 -3.66 -20.68
N LEU A 81 -0.43 -3.95 -20.04
CA LEU A 81 0.08 -3.12 -18.94
C LEU A 81 0.43 -1.69 -19.39
N LYS A 82 0.98 -1.52 -20.60
CA LYS A 82 1.24 -0.19 -21.18
C LYS A 82 -0.05 0.59 -21.40
N ARG A 83 -1.09 -0.04 -21.94
CA ARG A 83 -2.40 0.61 -22.13
C ARG A 83 -3.00 1.07 -20.81
N LEU A 84 -2.94 0.25 -19.76
CA LEU A 84 -3.37 0.64 -18.41
C LEU A 84 -2.55 1.85 -17.90
N ALA A 85 -1.23 1.86 -18.14
CA ALA A 85 -0.37 2.98 -17.79
C ALA A 85 -0.68 4.27 -18.56
N ASP A 86 -1.19 4.14 -19.79
CA ASP A 86 -1.61 5.27 -20.63
C ASP A 86 -3.03 5.78 -20.27
N GLY A 87 -3.66 5.21 -19.24
CA GLY A 87 -4.96 5.67 -18.71
C GLY A 87 -6.18 4.96 -19.27
N TRP A 88 -6.00 3.84 -19.99
CA TRP A 88 -7.14 3.00 -20.38
C TRP A 88 -7.75 2.33 -19.13
N PRO A 89 -9.06 2.50 -18.85
CA PRO A 89 -9.72 1.92 -17.67
C PRO A 89 -10.09 0.44 -17.93
N GLY A 90 -9.09 -0.40 -18.17
CA GLY A 90 -9.32 -1.81 -18.49
C GLY A 90 -10.00 -2.55 -17.34
N THR A 91 -11.01 -3.36 -17.68
CA THR A 91 -11.82 -4.12 -16.71
C THR A 91 -11.58 -5.62 -16.76
N THR A 92 -12.05 -6.35 -15.74
CA THR A 92 -11.97 -7.83 -15.69
C THR A 92 -12.76 -8.50 -16.83
N ALA A 93 -13.72 -7.81 -17.45
CA ALA A 93 -14.43 -8.28 -18.62
C ALA A 93 -13.62 -8.15 -19.92
N GLU A 94 -12.77 -7.12 -20.03
CA GLU A 94 -11.99 -6.84 -21.24
C GLU A 94 -10.64 -7.56 -21.26
N VAL A 95 -10.05 -7.81 -20.09
CA VAL A 95 -8.73 -8.42 -19.97
C VAL A 95 -8.87 -9.89 -19.61
N ALA A 96 -8.93 -10.77 -20.62
CA ALA A 96 -9.15 -12.21 -20.41
C ALA A 96 -8.18 -12.89 -19.41
N ARG A 97 -6.94 -12.38 -19.28
CA ARG A 97 -5.92 -12.87 -18.35
C ARG A 97 -5.78 -12.04 -17.08
N TRP A 98 -6.79 -11.26 -16.68
CA TRP A 98 -6.74 -10.39 -15.50
C TRP A 98 -6.25 -11.13 -14.25
N ALA A 99 -6.75 -12.34 -14.00
CA ALA A 99 -6.36 -13.15 -12.84
C ALA A 99 -4.88 -13.55 -12.85
N TRP A 100 -4.26 -13.68 -14.04
CA TRP A 100 -2.82 -13.97 -14.13
C TRP A 100 -1.98 -12.77 -13.71
N PHE A 101 -2.42 -11.55 -14.04
CA PHE A 101 -1.78 -10.31 -13.65
C PHE A 101 -1.91 -10.07 -12.14
N GLU A 102 -3.11 -10.27 -11.59
CA GLU A 102 -3.38 -10.12 -10.16
C GLU A 102 -2.59 -11.11 -9.31
N ASN A 103 -2.58 -12.40 -9.67
CA ASN A 103 -1.80 -13.44 -8.97
C ASN A 103 -0.28 -13.17 -8.93
N ARG A 104 0.21 -12.32 -9.84
CA ARG A 104 1.61 -11.91 -9.92
C ARG A 104 1.83 -10.49 -9.39
N GLU A 105 0.82 -9.94 -8.73
CA GLU A 105 0.82 -8.59 -8.16
C GLU A 105 1.18 -7.52 -9.18
N LEU A 106 0.89 -7.72 -10.48
CA LEU A 106 1.12 -6.72 -11.52
C LEU A 106 -0.03 -5.70 -11.58
N VAL A 107 -1.24 -6.15 -11.24
CA VAL A 107 -2.44 -5.32 -11.13
C VAL A 107 -3.15 -5.63 -9.81
N ALA A 108 -3.89 -4.65 -9.31
CA ALA A 108 -4.88 -4.80 -8.26
C ALA A 108 -6.27 -4.51 -8.85
N LEU A 109 -7.31 -5.07 -8.25
CA LEU A 109 -8.69 -4.83 -8.65
C LEU A 109 -9.27 -3.75 -7.74
N ASP A 110 -9.70 -2.65 -8.37
CA ASP A 110 -10.44 -1.60 -7.69
C ASP A 110 -11.94 -1.73 -8.06
N PRO A 111 -12.84 -1.39 -7.12
CA PRO A 111 -14.27 -1.39 -7.43
C PRO A 111 -14.57 -0.44 -8.57
N ASN A 112 -15.55 -0.80 -9.40
CA ASN A 112 -15.97 0.06 -10.51
C ASN A 112 -16.49 1.39 -9.94
N PRO A 113 -15.99 2.55 -10.41
CA PRO A 113 -16.43 3.86 -9.92
C PRO A 113 -17.92 4.14 -10.19
N ALA A 114 -18.54 3.45 -11.15
CA ALA A 114 -19.98 3.52 -11.38
C ALA A 114 -20.82 2.77 -10.32
N GLY A 115 -20.19 2.05 -9.39
CA GLY A 115 -20.85 1.29 -8.33
C GLY A 115 -21.40 -0.08 -8.75
N GLU A 116 -21.43 -0.36 -10.06
CA GLU A 116 -21.90 -1.61 -10.64
C GLU A 116 -21.01 -2.03 -11.81
N GLY A 117 -20.97 -3.34 -12.11
CA GLY A 117 -20.22 -3.89 -13.25
C GLY A 117 -18.84 -4.43 -12.90
N PRO A 118 -18.02 -4.76 -13.93
CA PRO A 118 -16.73 -5.41 -13.73
C PRO A 118 -15.72 -4.48 -13.06
N GLU A 119 -14.88 -5.06 -12.19
CA GLU A 119 -13.80 -4.36 -11.48
C GLU A 119 -12.77 -3.80 -12.45
N VAL A 120 -12.16 -2.68 -12.05
CA VAL A 120 -11.16 -1.96 -12.84
C VAL A 120 -9.77 -2.44 -12.44
N LEU A 121 -8.92 -2.68 -13.42
CA LEU A 121 -7.54 -3.08 -13.19
C LEU A 121 -6.68 -1.83 -12.96
N ARG A 122 -6.06 -1.73 -11.78
CA ARG A 122 -5.07 -0.70 -11.46
C ARG A 122 -3.67 -1.30 -11.42
N LEU A 123 -2.71 -0.64 -12.06
CA LEU A 123 -1.30 -1.05 -11.97
C LEU A 123 -0.77 -0.91 -10.55
N THR A 124 -0.16 -1.98 -10.05
CA THR A 124 0.62 -1.96 -8.81
C THR A 124 2.01 -1.37 -9.06
N PRO A 125 2.80 -1.07 -8.02
CA PRO A 125 4.20 -0.68 -8.20
C PRO A 125 5.03 -1.70 -9.01
N LEU A 126 4.73 -3.00 -8.89
CA LEU A 126 5.41 -4.05 -9.66
C LEU A 126 4.95 -4.05 -11.13
N GLY A 127 3.67 -3.77 -11.41
CA GLY A 127 3.16 -3.58 -12.76
C GLY A 127 3.83 -2.41 -13.48
N TRP A 128 3.99 -1.28 -12.80
CA TRP A 128 4.75 -0.13 -13.30
C TRP A 128 6.21 -0.48 -13.60
N ALA A 129 6.87 -1.18 -12.66
CA ALA A 129 8.24 -1.66 -12.85
C ALA A 129 8.38 -2.62 -14.04
N ALA A 130 7.39 -3.49 -14.27
CA ALA A 130 7.36 -4.46 -15.36
C ALA A 130 7.46 -3.80 -16.74
N ILE A 131 6.80 -2.65 -16.92
CA ILE A 131 6.86 -1.84 -18.14
C ILE A 131 7.97 -0.78 -18.13
N GLY A 132 8.78 -0.74 -17.06
CA GLY A 132 9.89 0.21 -16.90
C GLY A 132 9.45 1.67 -16.73
N ARG A 133 8.23 1.91 -16.23
CA ARG A 133 7.69 3.24 -15.94
C ARG A 133 7.48 3.42 -14.44
N MET A 134 7.16 4.63 -14.03
CA MET A 134 6.78 4.95 -12.66
C MET A 134 5.31 5.39 -12.63
N PRO A 135 4.58 5.13 -11.53
CA PRO A 135 3.24 5.67 -11.36
C PRO A 135 3.26 7.21 -11.45
N PRO A 136 2.16 7.83 -11.94
CA PRO A 136 1.98 9.27 -11.87
C PRO A 136 1.90 9.72 -10.40
N ASP A 137 2.45 10.90 -10.11
CA ASP A 137 2.46 11.53 -8.77
C ASP A 137 1.07 12.04 -8.36
#